data_AF-A0A4U8S3S3-F1
#
_entry.id   AF-A0A4U8S3S3-F1
#
_cell.length_a   1.000
_cell.length_b   1.000
_cell.length_c   1.000
_cell.angle_alpha   90.00
_cell.angle_beta   90.00
_cell.angle_gamma   90.00
#
_symmetry.space_group_name_H-M   'P 1'
#
loop_
_entity.id
_entity.type
_entity.pdbx_description
1 polymer ?
#
loop_
_entity_poly.entity_id
_entity_poly.type
_entity_poly.pdbx_seq_one_letter_code
_entity_poly.pdbx_strand_id
1 'polypeptide(L)'
;MGYIIFLILVFLSVFLIIAIFKTSATMSNKSKKVIGVCLLLVAILIGIYNLWQEQESEQFGHIQSAFNQGKAIPCVFEGKEYQITNNTFNFNNGTMSFLGKPSSPFNTLIIPLKNCSVSESDKADNDRK
;
A
#
# COMPACT_ATOMS: atom_id res chain seq x y z
N MET A 1 6.32 10.23 4.90
CA MET A 1 6.07 11.05 3.68
C MET A 1 4.58 11.18 3.34
N GLY A 2 3.77 10.12 3.48
CA GLY A 2 2.31 10.18 3.26
C GLY A 2 1.57 11.24 4.09
N TYR A 3 1.97 11.44 5.36
CA TYR A 3 1.40 12.47 6.23
C TYR A 3 1.55 13.91 5.70
N ILE A 4 2.69 14.23 5.07
CA ILE A 4 2.92 15.57 4.50
C ILE A 4 2.03 15.78 3.27
N ILE A 5 1.90 14.77 2.42
CA ILE A 5 1.02 14.80 1.25
C ILE A 5 -0.44 14.97 1.70
N PHE A 6 -0.87 14.24 2.73
CA PHE A 6 -2.20 14.36 3.32
C PHE A 6 -2.47 15.78 3.84
N LEU A 7 -1.54 16.37 4.59
CA LEU A 7 -1.67 17.74 5.09
C LEU A 7 -1.79 18.78 3.96
N ILE A 8 -0.99 18.64 2.91
CA ILE A 8 -1.06 19.53 1.73
C ILE A 8 -2.43 19.40 1.06
N LEU A 9 -2.95 18.19 0.91
CA LEU A 9 -4.23 17.91 0.25
C LEU A 9 -5.41 18.48 1.05
N VAL A 10 -5.36 18.36 2.38
CA VAL A 10 -6.34 18.99 3.29
C VAL A 10 -6.25 20.52 3.16
N PHE A 11 -5.07 21.10 3.22
CA PHE A 11 -4.89 22.56 3.12
C PHE A 11 -5.38 23.12 1.78
N LEU A 12 -5.09 22.41 0.68
CA LEU A 12 -5.56 22.73 -0.67
C LEU A 12 -7.09 22.66 -0.76
N SER A 13 -7.71 21.64 -0.15
CA SER A 13 -9.17 21.49 -0.14
C SER A 13 -9.86 22.63 0.61
N VAL A 14 -9.33 23.03 1.77
CA VAL A 14 -9.82 24.15 2.57
C VAL A 14 -9.65 25.47 1.80
N PHE A 15 -8.49 25.67 1.15
CA PHE A 15 -8.25 26.83 0.31
C PHE A 15 -9.22 26.92 -0.86
N LEU A 16 -9.48 25.82 -1.56
CA LEU A 16 -10.46 25.75 -2.66
C LEU A 16 -11.87 26.08 -2.18
N ILE A 17 -12.27 25.56 -1.02
CA ILE A 17 -13.57 25.88 -0.41
C ILE A 17 -13.64 27.39 -0.15
N ILE A 18 -12.67 27.98 0.55
CA ILE A 18 -12.65 29.42 0.85
C ILE A 18 -12.66 30.26 -0.44
N ALA A 19 -11.89 29.86 -1.45
CA ALA A 19 -11.86 30.52 -2.76
C ALA A 19 -13.24 30.49 -3.43
N ILE A 20 -13.87 29.33 -3.53
CA ILE A 20 -15.22 29.17 -4.10
C ILE A 20 -16.23 30.03 -3.35
N PHE A 21 -16.21 30.01 -2.01
CA PHE A 21 -17.10 30.85 -1.19
C PHE A 21 -16.86 32.34 -1.42
N LYS A 22 -15.60 32.79 -1.57
CA LYS A 22 -15.24 34.20 -1.83
C LYS A 22 -15.63 34.66 -3.25
N THR A 23 -15.52 33.81 -4.26
CA THR A 23 -15.92 34.13 -5.65
C THR A 23 -17.44 34.07 -5.85
N SER A 24 -18.18 33.52 -4.89
CA SER A 24 -19.59 33.14 -5.05
C SER A 24 -20.64 34.25 -4.89
N ALA A 25 -20.28 35.53 -5.08
CA ALA A 25 -21.27 36.60 -5.23
C ALA A 25 -22.28 36.33 -6.38
N THR A 26 -21.92 35.46 -7.33
CA THR A 26 -22.71 35.11 -8.53
C THR A 26 -23.25 33.67 -8.54
N MET A 27 -22.90 32.80 -7.57
CA MET A 27 -23.26 31.37 -7.62
C MET A 27 -24.48 31.01 -6.74
N SER A 28 -25.45 30.31 -7.33
CA SER A 28 -26.64 29.79 -6.64
C SER A 28 -26.30 28.86 -5.47
N ASN A 29 -27.01 29.02 -4.35
CA ASN A 29 -26.83 28.21 -3.12
C ASN A 29 -26.99 26.69 -3.35
N LYS A 30 -27.67 26.28 -4.43
CA LYS A 30 -27.82 24.86 -4.80
C LYS A 30 -26.48 24.26 -5.27
N SER A 31 -25.72 24.99 -6.09
CA SER A 31 -24.42 24.54 -6.62
C SER A 31 -23.37 24.42 -5.51
N LYS A 32 -23.38 25.31 -4.51
CA LYS A 32 -22.48 25.24 -3.35
C LYS A 32 -22.68 23.96 -2.53
N LYS A 33 -23.93 23.54 -2.32
CA LYS A 33 -24.24 22.29 -1.61
C LYS A 33 -23.77 21.06 -2.39
N VAL A 34 -23.99 21.04 -3.70
CA VAL A 34 -23.53 19.93 -4.56
C VAL A 34 -22.00 19.80 -4.53
N ILE A 35 -21.27 20.91 -4.63
CA ILE A 35 -19.81 20.91 -4.55
C ILE A 35 -19.34 20.43 -3.17
N GLY A 36 -19.97 20.90 -2.08
CA GLY A 36 -19.64 20.48 -0.72
C GLY A 36 -19.85 18.97 -0.50
N VAL A 37 -20.96 18.42 -0.98
CA VAL A 37 -21.25 16.97 -0.91
C VAL A 37 -20.24 16.19 -1.76
N CYS A 38 -19.88 16.68 -2.94
CA CYS A 38 -18.90 16.03 -3.82
C CYS A 38 -17.51 15.98 -3.17
N LEU A 39 -17.06 17.09 -2.56
CA LEU A 39 -15.80 17.14 -1.83
C LEU A 39 -15.78 16.21 -0.62
N LEU A 40 -16.90 16.12 0.11
CA LEU A 40 -17.04 15.24 1.26
C LEU A 40 -16.97 13.75 0.84
N LEU A 41 -17.58 13.38 -0.28
CA LEU A 41 -17.47 12.03 -0.85
C LEU A 41 -16.03 11.70 -1.25
N VAL A 42 -15.33 12.62 -1.91
CA VAL A 42 -13.91 12.42 -2.28
C VAL A 42 -13.05 12.23 -1.04
N ALA A 43 -13.25 13.04 0.01
CA ALA A 43 -12.51 12.90 1.26
C ALA A 43 -12.73 11.53 1.92
N ILE A 44 -13.96 11.02 1.92
CA ILE A 44 -14.27 9.68 2.44
C ILE A 44 -13.57 8.60 1.63
N LEU A 45 -13.64 8.66 0.30
CA LEU A 45 -12.97 7.68 -0.58
C LEU A 45 -11.46 7.65 -0.36
N ILE A 46 -10.84 8.82 -0.22
CA ILE A 46 -9.40 8.93 0.09
C ILE A 46 -9.09 8.31 1.46
N GLY A 47 -9.93 8.56 2.47
CA GLY A 47 -9.76 7.97 3.80
C GLY A 47 -9.81 6.44 3.76
N ILE A 48 -10.83 5.88 3.12
CA ILE A 48 -10.99 4.42 2.96
C ILE A 48 -9.80 3.82 2.21
N TYR A 49 -9.36 4.46 1.11
CA TYR A 49 -8.23 3.99 0.32
C TYR A 49 -6.93 3.97 1.13
N ASN A 50 -6.65 5.02 1.92
CA ASN A 50 -5.46 5.05 2.78
C ASN A 50 -5.48 3.94 3.84
N LEU A 51 -6.64 3.70 4.48
CA LEU A 51 -6.76 2.64 5.49
C LEU A 51 -6.48 1.25 4.89
N TRP A 52 -6.99 0.99 3.69
CA TRP A 52 -6.72 -0.27 2.99
C TRP A 52 -5.24 -0.36 2.58
N GLN A 53 -4.67 0.71 2.05
CA GLN A 53 -3.27 0.74 1.63
C GLN A 53 -2.30 0.54 2.80
N GLU A 54 -2.64 1.05 3.98
CA GLU A 54 -1.83 0.86 5.20
C GLU A 54 -1.78 -0.62 5.61
N GLN A 55 -2.92 -1.32 5.58
CA GLN A 55 -2.96 -2.77 5.87
C GLN A 55 -2.13 -3.60 4.89
N GLU A 56 -2.20 -3.32 3.58
CA GLU A 56 -1.35 -4.02 2.60
C GLU A 56 0.13 -3.75 2.83
N SER A 57 0.49 -2.50 3.15
CA SER A 57 1.86 -2.10 3.43
C SER A 57 2.44 -2.82 4.65
N GLU A 58 1.65 -3.00 5.72
CA GLU A 58 2.08 -3.77 6.90
C GLU A 58 2.35 -5.23 6.54
N GLN A 59 1.44 -5.88 5.80
CA GLN A 59 1.62 -7.28 5.36
C GLN A 59 2.90 -7.45 4.53
N PHE A 60 3.17 -6.55 3.59
CA PHE A 60 4.42 -6.59 2.81
C PHE A 60 5.66 -6.35 3.67
N GLY A 61 5.57 -5.47 4.66
CA GLY A 61 6.63 -5.25 5.64
C GLY A 61 6.95 -6.52 6.44
N HIS A 62 5.93 -7.29 6.85
CA HIS A 62 6.14 -8.57 7.54
C HIS A 62 6.80 -9.61 6.63
N ILE A 63 6.34 -9.75 5.39
CA ILE A 63 6.94 -10.65 4.39
C ILE A 63 8.41 -10.29 4.15
N GLN A 64 8.70 -9.00 3.97
CA GLN A 64 10.07 -8.51 3.77
C GLN A 64 10.95 -8.78 5.00
N SER A 65 10.43 -8.56 6.21
CA SER A 65 11.15 -8.83 7.46
C SER A 65 11.47 -10.32 7.62
N ALA A 66 10.49 -11.19 7.38
CA ALA A 66 10.68 -12.65 7.42
C ALA A 66 11.73 -13.11 6.39
N PHE A 67 11.70 -12.55 5.18
CA PHE A 67 12.68 -12.84 4.13
C PHE A 67 14.10 -12.45 4.54
N ASN A 68 14.25 -11.25 5.12
CA ASN A 68 15.54 -10.75 5.58
C ASN A 68 16.10 -11.57 6.75
N GLN A 69 15.24 -12.14 7.59
CA GLN A 69 15.60 -13.08 8.65
C GLN A 69 16.00 -14.47 8.11
N GLY A 70 15.89 -14.70 6.80
CA GLY A 70 16.22 -15.98 6.16
C GLY A 70 15.14 -17.05 6.30
N LYS A 71 13.92 -16.68 6.72
CA LYS A 71 12.79 -17.60 6.79
C LYS A 71 12.31 -17.97 5.39
N ALA A 72 11.79 -19.18 5.24
CA ALA A 72 11.18 -19.64 4.00
C ALA A 72 9.76 -19.09 3.89
N ILE A 73 9.46 -18.41 2.80
CA ILE A 73 8.16 -17.79 2.54
C ILE A 73 7.43 -18.60 1.48
N PRO A 74 6.26 -19.19 1.81
CA PRO A 74 5.43 -19.85 0.82
C PRO A 74 4.78 -18.81 -0.09
N CYS A 75 4.96 -18.99 -1.39
CA CYS A 75 4.35 -18.16 -2.42
C CYS A 75 3.67 -19.03 -3.48
N VAL A 76 2.50 -18.62 -3.94
CA VAL A 76 1.77 -19.30 -5.01
C VAL A 76 1.81 -18.45 -6.28
N PHE A 77 2.53 -18.91 -7.29
CA PHE A 77 2.66 -18.21 -8.56
C PHE A 77 2.35 -19.16 -9.71
N GLU A 78 1.46 -18.75 -10.63
CA GLU A 78 1.02 -19.58 -11.77
C GLU A 78 0.54 -21.00 -11.38
N GLY A 79 -0.11 -21.12 -10.22
CA GLY A 79 -0.62 -22.41 -9.70
C GLY A 79 0.44 -23.33 -9.12
N LYS A 80 1.68 -22.85 -8.92
CA LYS A 80 2.78 -23.59 -8.29
C LYS A 80 3.16 -22.95 -6.97
N GLU A 81 3.44 -23.78 -5.98
CA GLU A 81 4.00 -23.37 -4.70
C GLU A 81 5.52 -23.24 -4.81
N TYR A 82 6.03 -22.09 -4.37
CA TYR A 82 7.45 -21.78 -4.29
C TYR A 82 7.82 -21.46 -2.85
N GLN A 83 8.93 -22.02 -2.38
CA GLN A 83 9.52 -21.68 -1.11
C GLN A 83 10.63 -20.64 -1.34
N ILE A 84 10.31 -19.38 -1.10
CA ILE A 84 11.22 -18.26 -1.32
C ILE A 84 12.12 -18.10 -0.09
N THR A 85 13.44 -18.11 -0.32
CA THR A 85 14.46 -17.87 0.72
C THR A 85 15.47 -16.83 0.25
N ASN A 86 16.15 -16.17 1.19
CA ASN A 86 17.21 -15.21 0.89
C ASN A 86 18.42 -15.83 0.15
N ASN A 87 18.55 -17.16 0.15
CA ASN A 87 19.59 -17.89 -0.57
C ASN A 87 19.28 -18.05 -2.06
N THR A 88 18.00 -18.12 -2.42
CA THR A 88 17.53 -18.45 -3.78
C THR A 88 16.97 -17.24 -4.51
N PHE A 89 16.43 -16.25 -3.79
CA PHE A 89 15.86 -15.03 -4.35
C PHE A 89 16.53 -13.78 -3.77
N ASN A 90 16.33 -12.65 -4.44
CA ASN A 90 16.60 -11.30 -3.96
C ASN A 90 15.27 -10.55 -3.88
N PHE A 91 15.08 -9.73 -2.85
CA PHE A 91 13.94 -8.85 -2.76
C PHE A 91 14.22 -7.54 -3.52
N ASN A 92 13.33 -7.15 -4.43
CA ASN A 92 13.37 -5.85 -5.10
C ASN A 92 12.30 -4.93 -4.49
N ASN A 93 12.76 -3.96 -3.70
CA ASN A 93 11.89 -2.97 -3.06
C ASN A 93 11.23 -2.00 -4.06
N GLY A 94 11.81 -1.80 -5.24
CA GLY A 94 11.26 -0.91 -6.28
C GLY A 94 10.05 -1.50 -6.99
N THR A 95 10.02 -2.82 -7.16
CA THR A 95 8.92 -3.53 -7.85
C THR A 95 8.04 -4.36 -6.91
N MET A 96 8.34 -4.40 -5.60
CA MET A 96 7.67 -5.24 -4.61
C MET A 96 7.57 -6.69 -5.07
N SER A 97 8.71 -7.25 -5.49
CA SER A 97 8.78 -8.61 -6.02
C SER A 97 10.08 -9.32 -5.60
N PHE A 98 10.03 -10.63 -5.52
CA PHE A 98 11.18 -11.49 -5.40
C PHE A 98 11.73 -11.84 -6.79
N LEU A 99 13.03 -11.66 -6.98
CA LEU A 99 13.75 -11.98 -8.20
C LEU A 99 14.70 -13.16 -7.93
N GLY A 100 14.58 -14.24 -8.68
CA GLY A 100 15.47 -15.39 -8.53
C GLY A 100 16.92 -15.04 -8.84
N LYS A 101 17.83 -15.54 -8.01
CA LYS A 101 19.27 -15.29 -8.18
C LYS A 101 19.81 -16.03 -9.41
N PRO A 102 20.83 -15.47 -10.10
CA PRO A 102 21.46 -16.13 -11.25
C PRO A 102 22.06 -17.50 -10.91
N SER A 103 22.50 -17.67 -9.66
CA SER A 103 23.07 -18.90 -9.12
C SER A 103 22.02 -19.94 -8.68
N SER A 104 20.73 -19.62 -8.78
CA SER A 104 19.63 -20.49 -8.38
C SER A 104 18.91 -21.08 -9.60
N PRO A 105 18.20 -22.22 -9.45
CA PRO A 105 17.36 -22.77 -10.52
C PRO A 105 16.17 -21.87 -10.89
N PHE A 106 15.93 -20.81 -10.13
CA PHE A 106 14.85 -19.84 -10.34
C PHE A 106 15.34 -18.57 -11.06
N ASN A 107 16.50 -18.61 -11.72
CA ASN A 107 17.03 -17.48 -12.47
C ASN A 107 15.96 -16.88 -13.41
N THR A 108 15.84 -15.55 -13.45
CA THR A 108 14.82 -14.78 -14.19
C THR A 108 13.37 -14.89 -13.69
N LEU A 109 13.08 -15.72 -12.68
CA LEU A 109 11.74 -15.80 -12.10
C LEU A 109 11.44 -14.57 -11.24
N ILE A 110 10.32 -13.91 -11.50
CA ILE A 110 9.85 -12.73 -10.76
C ILE A 110 8.52 -13.09 -10.10
N ILE A 111 8.50 -13.15 -8.77
CA ILE A 111 7.30 -13.46 -7.99
C ILE A 111 6.86 -12.19 -7.25
N PRO A 112 5.68 -11.63 -7.56
CA PRO A 112 5.14 -10.48 -6.82
C PRO A 112 4.89 -10.80 -5.34
N LEU A 113 5.11 -9.85 -4.44
CA LEU A 113 4.89 -10.06 -2.99
C LEU A 113 3.43 -10.38 -2.65
N LYS A 114 2.47 -9.86 -3.41
CA LYS A 114 1.04 -10.15 -3.26
C LYS A 114 0.67 -11.64 -3.39
N ASN A 115 1.55 -12.43 -3.99
CA ASN A 115 1.38 -13.87 -4.17
C ASN A 115 2.00 -14.69 -3.03
N CYS A 116 2.58 -14.02 -2.04
CA CYS A 116 3.26 -14.62 -0.91
C CYS A 116 2.46 -14.41 0.37
N SER A 117 2.51 -15.40 1.26
CA SER A 117 1.86 -15.33 2.58
C SER A 117 2.87 -15.61 3.67
N VAL A 118 2.76 -14.89 4.79
CA VAL A 118 3.51 -15.21 6.00
C VAL A 118 2.83 -16.41 6.68
N SER A 119 3.58 -17.49 6.91
CA SER A 119 3.13 -18.64 7.69
C SER A 119 2.68 -18.19 9.08
N GLU A 120 1.60 -18.77 9.62
CA GLU A 120 1.02 -18.45 10.95
C GLU A 120 2.05 -18.51 12.09
N SER A 121 3.15 -19.26 11.92
CA SER A 121 4.26 -19.36 12.87
C SER A 121 5.00 -18.04 13.13
N ASP A 122 4.95 -17.08 12.21
CA ASP A 122 5.66 -15.79 12.35
C ASP A 122 4.77 -14.66 12.85
N LYS A 123 3.44 -14.84 12.83
CA LYS A 123 2.49 -13.90 13.46
C LYS A 123 2.57 -13.99 15.00
N ALA A 124 2.83 -15.18 15.54
CA ALA A 124 2.86 -15.43 16.98
C ALA A 124 4.09 -14.88 17.72
N ASP A 125 5.20 -14.61 17.02
CA ASP A 125 6.44 -14.10 17.64
C ASP A 125 6.46 -12.57 17.74
N ASN A 126 5.77 -11.87 16.85
CA ASN A 126 5.75 -10.40 16.82
C ASN A 126 4.66 -9.78 17.71
N ASP A 127 3.61 -10.52 18.08
CA ASP A 127 2.58 -10.09 19.04
C ASP A 127 3.07 -10.11 20.52
N ARG A 128 4.31 -10.55 20.75
CA ARG A 128 4.92 -10.65 22.08
C ARG A 128 5.97 -9.57 22.37
N LYS A 129 6.16 -8.61 21.45
CA LYS A 129 7.18 -7.56 21.58
C LYS A 129 6.57 -6.17 21.70
#